data_AF-A0A939I574-F1
#
_entry.id   AF-A0A939I574-F1
#
_cell.length_a   1.000
_cell.length_b   1.000
_cell.length_c   1.000
_cell.angle_alpha   90.00
_cell.angle_beta   90.00
_cell.angle_gamma   90.00
#
_symmetry.space_group_name_H-M   'P 1'
#
loop_
_entity.id
_entity.type
_entity.pdbx_description
1 polymer ?
#
loop_
_entity_poly.entity_id
_entity_poly.type
_entity_poly.pdbx_seq_one_letter_code
_entity_poly.pdbx_strand_id
1 'polypeptide(L)' 'MSERAAPFFCPYCGDEDLRPSEAGHGAWECHGCRRAFQLKFLGLLSATNHGGTSHEQHRD' A
#
# COMPACT_ATOMS: atom_id res chain seq x y z
N MET A 1 -4.49 4.07 19.89
CA MET A 1 -3.91 3.16 18.88
C MET A 1 -2.82 3.94 18.14
N SER A 2 -1.63 3.37 17.97
CA SER A 2 -0.56 4.04 17.21
C SER A 2 -0.97 4.09 15.73
N GLU A 3 -0.93 5.28 15.13
CA GLU A 3 -1.28 5.51 13.72
C GLU A 3 -0.23 4.95 12.74
N ARG A 4 0.86 4.38 13.25
CA ARG A 4 1.97 3.83 12.47
C ARG A 4 1.96 2.31 12.53
N ALA A 5 1.29 1.68 11.57
CA ALA A 5 1.49 0.26 11.31
C ALA A 5 2.82 0.07 10.56
N ALA A 6 3.64 -0.86 11.04
CA ALA A 6 4.81 -1.32 10.29
C ALA A 6 4.36 -2.35 9.24
N PRO A 7 4.86 -2.28 7.99
CA PRO A 7 4.76 -3.38 7.06
C PRO A 7 5.56 -4.59 7.60
N PHE A 8 5.04 -5.79 7.42
CA PHE A 8 5.73 -7.03 7.82
C PHE A 8 6.61 -7.60 6.71
N PHE A 9 6.25 -7.40 5.44
CA PHE A 9 6.97 -7.98 4.29
C PHE A 9 7.25 -6.94 3.21
N CYS A 10 8.45 -7.00 2.63
CA CYS A 10 8.86 -6.13 1.54
C CYS A 10 7.98 -6.39 0.31
N PRO A 11 7.30 -5.37 -0.26
CA PRO A 11 6.43 -5.57 -1.42
C PRO A 11 7.19 -5.99 -2.69
N TYR A 12 8.52 -5.94 -2.68
CA TYR A 12 9.37 -6.26 -3.83
C TYR A 12 10.09 -7.61 -3.73
N CYS A 13 10.45 -8.08 -2.53
CA CYS A 13 11.20 -9.34 -2.37
C CYS A 13 10.65 -10.29 -1.30
N GLY A 14 9.64 -9.89 -0.53
CA GLY A 14 9.05 -10.71 0.52
C GLY A 14 9.88 -10.84 1.81
N ASP A 15 11.05 -10.18 1.89
CA ASP A 15 11.87 -10.15 3.10
C ASP A 15 11.21 -9.34 4.23
N GLU A 16 11.52 -9.66 5.48
CA GLU A 16 10.97 -9.06 6.69
C GLU A 16 11.90 -7.98 7.29
N ASP A 17 13.15 -7.84 6.81
CA ASP A 17 14.08 -6.80 7.28
C ASP A 17 13.73 -5.41 6.69
N LEU A 18 12.63 -4.87 7.19
CA LEU A 18 12.10 -3.54 6.87
C LEU A 18 12.37 -2.54 8.00
N ARG A 19 12.91 -1.37 7.63
CA ARG A 19 13.21 -0.29 8.57
C ARG A 19 12.57 1.02 8.11
N PRO A 20 12.12 1.90 9.03
CA PRO A 20 11.81 3.27 8.69
C PRO A 20 13.04 3.94 8.07
N SER A 21 12.83 4.72 7.01
CA SER A 21 13.90 5.46 6.33
C SER A 21 13.81 6.95 6.67
N GLU A 22 14.96 7.61 6.77
CA GLU A 22 15.07 9.05 7.03
C GLU A 22 14.63 9.92 5.83
N ALA A 23 14.29 9.29 4.69
CA ALA A 23 13.85 9.98 3.47
C ALA A 23 12.52 10.75 3.65
N GLY A 24 11.74 10.47 4.70
CA GLY A 24 10.56 11.26 5.04
C GLY A 24 9.45 10.46 5.73
N HIS A 25 8.30 11.11 5.95
CA HIS A 25 7.17 10.49 6.62
C HIS A 25 6.63 9.28 5.85
N GLY A 26 6.57 8.14 6.54
CA GLY A 26 6.11 6.89 5.96
C GLY A 26 7.12 6.27 4.99
N ALA A 27 8.36 6.77 4.92
CA ALA A 27 9.42 6.12 4.15
C ALA A 27 9.92 4.86 4.87
N TRP A 28 10.14 3.82 4.09
CA TRP A 28 10.63 2.52 4.52
C TRP A 28 11.69 2.03 3.55
N GLU A 29 12.64 1.26 4.05
CA GLU A 29 13.65 0.58 3.26
C GLU A 29 13.71 -0.90 3.63
N CYS A 30 13.92 -1.73 2.61
CA CYS A 30 14.22 -3.15 2.77
C CYS A 30 15.73 -3.36 2.68
N HIS A 31 16.32 -3.96 3.71
CA HIS A 31 17.76 -4.23 3.71
C HIS A 31 18.12 -5.43 2.81
N GLY A 32 17.22 -6.41 2.67
CA GLY A 32 17.40 -7.60 1.83
C GLY A 32 17.54 -7.28 0.33
N CYS A 33 16.69 -6.39 -0.22
CA CYS A 33 16.77 -6.00 -1.64
C CYS A 33 17.17 -4.53 -1.88
N ARG A 34 17.50 -3.78 -0.83
CA ARG A 34 17.98 -2.38 -0.86
C ARG A 34 17.04 -1.40 -1.57
N ARG A 35 15.73 -1.65 -1.55
CA ARG A 35 14.72 -0.75 -2.14
C ARG A 35 14.06 0.09 -1.05
N ALA A 36 13.88 1.38 -1.35
CA ALA A 36 13.10 2.30 -0.53
C ALA A 36 11.71 2.53 -1.16
N PHE A 37 10.70 2.73 -0.31
CA PHE A 37 9.31 3.01 -0.71
C PHE A 37 8.61 3.84 0.36
N GLN A 38 7.45 4.41 0.03
CA GLN A 38 6.66 5.21 0.97
C GLN A 38 5.27 4.60 1.16
N LEU A 39 4.82 4.51 2.42
CA LEU A 39 3.47 4.10 2.80
C LEU A 39 2.63 5.31 3.19
N LYS A 40 1.34 5.26 2.83
CA LYS A 40 0.36 6.29 3.19
C LYS A 40 -0.93 5.62 3.67
N PHE A 41 -1.39 5.99 4.86
CA PHE A 41 -2.73 5.66 5.30
C PHE A 41 -3.74 6.53 4.53
N LEU A 42 -4.69 5.90 3.86
CA LEU A 42 -5.69 6.60 3.03
C LEU A 42 -7.02 6.81 3.75
N GLY A 43 -7.19 6.27 4.96
CA GLY A 43 -8.47 6.19 5.65
C GLY A 43 -9.11 4.81 5.52
N LEU A 44 -10.33 4.69 6.06
CA LEU A 44 -11.15 3.49 5.92
C LEU A 44 -11.89 3.56 4.57
N LEU A 45 -11.80 2.50 3.77
CA LEU A 45 -12.52 2.41 2.49
C LEU A 45 -14.00 2.13 2.74
N SER A 46 -14.89 2.81 2.02
CA SER A 46 -16.31 2.48 1.98
C SER A 46 -16.55 1.28 1.06
N ALA A 47 -17.43 0.36 1.47
CA ALA A 47 -17.77 -0.85 0.71
C ALA A 47 -18.43 -0.56 -0.67
N THR A 48 -18.90 0.66 -0.92
CA THR A 48 -19.68 1.00 -2.13
C THR A 48 -18.83 1.47 -3.32
N ASN A 49 -17.50 1.39 -3.27
CA ASN A 49 -16.66 1.70 -4.44
C ASN A 49 -16.48 0.49 -5.37
N HIS A 50 -17.57 0.02 -5.97
CA HIS A 50 -17.52 -0.73 -7.23
C HIS A 50 -17.69 0.24 -8.39
N GLY A 51 -16.61 0.93 -8.73
CA GLY A 51 -16.44 1.50 -10.07
C GLY A 51 -16.32 0.36 -11.07
N GLY A 52 -17.45 -0.08 -11.60
CA GLY A 52 -17.57 -1.05 -12.67
C GLY A 52 -18.73 -0.64 -13.57
N THR A 53 -18.44 0.24 -14.52
CA THR A 53 -19.32 0.56 -15.64
C THR A 53 -19.61 -0.72 -16.42
N SER A 54 -20.79 -1.32 -16.23
CA SER A 54 -21.30 -2.32 -17.17
C SER A 54 -21.84 -1.58 -18.38
N HIS A 55 -21.12 -1.76 -19.48
CA HIS A 55 -21.42 -1.32 -20.83
C HIS A 55 -22.84 -1.76 -21.26
N GLU A 56 -23.55 -0.80 -21.86
CA GLU A 56 -24.73 -0.91 -22.74
C GLU A 56 -25.06 -2.33 -23.24
N GLN A 57 -26.20 -2.89 -22.82
CA GLN A 57 -26.86 -3.98 -23.54
C GLN A 57 -28.00 -3.40 -24.36
N HIS A 58 -27.69 -3.22 -25.64
CA HIS A 58 -28.59 -2.90 -26.73
C HIS A 58 -29.90 -3.72 -26.64
N ARG A 59 -31.03 -3.00 -26.61
CA ARG A 59 -32.37 -3.57 -26.82
C ARG A 59 -32.53 -3.96 -28.29
N ASP A 60 -32.89 -5.21 -28.56
CA ASP A 60 -33.94 -5.62 -29.51
C ASP A 60 -34.38 -7.06 -29.20
#